data_AF-A0A4R3JNE8-F1
#
_entry.id   AF-A0A4R3JNE8-F1
#
_cell.length_a   1.000
_cell.length_b   1.000
_cell.length_c   1.000
_cell.angle_alpha   90.00
_cell.angle_beta   90.00
_cell.angle_gamma   90.00
#
_symmetry.space_group_name_H-M   'P 1'
#
loop_
_entity.id
_entity.type
_entity.pdbx_description
1 polymer ?
#
loop_
_entity_poly.entity_id
_entity_poly.type
_entity_poly.pdbx_seq_one_letter_code
_entity_poly.pdbx_strand_id
1 'polypeptide(L)'
;MAPFRQILSFAGLALMLAASARAEMPLEDVGAVPHLDARGKAAYLDYLKADGHKAFFVAPGGHWSWRAEMGSVEAAEDAALRDCQENTEQRCVPYAVNDRVVFNAKAWPRLWGPYLSRAQAEQAPVGLGRGMRFPDLAFKDPQGKPTTLKDLRGKVVVLHFWGSWCPPCLKEMPELRKTALRLRDERDIVFTCLQVREDFATAKGFVKQKLKLDLALSDSQVKGPGKSELPLSDGSTLPDRQLAKVFPTTYVLDKHGIVLFSHNGPIPDWTEYIAFLRDAAARSGR
;
A
#
# COMPACT_ATOMS: atom_id res chain seq x y z
N MET A 1 -62.36 25.87 -54.03
CA MET A 1 -61.24 26.69 -54.50
C MET A 1 -60.02 26.34 -53.66
N ALA A 2 -58.91 26.00 -54.33
CA ALA A 2 -57.65 25.48 -53.78
C ALA A 2 -56.86 26.53 -52.96
N PRO A 3 -55.59 26.30 -52.56
CA PRO A 3 -54.84 25.11 -52.08
C PRO A 3 -54.11 25.44 -50.75
N PHE A 4 -53.29 24.54 -50.15
CA PHE A 4 -51.90 24.88 -49.71
C PHE A 4 -51.12 23.72 -49.05
N ARG A 5 -50.01 23.37 -49.71
CA ARG A 5 -48.65 23.03 -49.25
C ARG A 5 -48.39 21.96 -48.17
N GLN A 6 -47.69 20.92 -48.64
CA GLN A 6 -46.71 20.12 -47.90
C GLN A 6 -45.63 20.99 -47.24
N ILE A 7 -45.28 20.66 -46.00
CA ILE A 7 -43.99 21.02 -45.39
C ILE A 7 -43.44 19.74 -44.72
N LEU A 8 -42.39 19.19 -45.34
CA LEU A 8 -41.51 18.17 -44.75
C LEU A 8 -40.71 18.84 -43.62
N SER A 9 -40.97 18.45 -42.37
CA SER A 9 -40.17 18.89 -41.23
C SER A 9 -39.05 17.88 -40.97
N PHE A 10 -37.85 18.19 -41.46
CA PHE A 10 -36.61 17.56 -41.01
C PHE A 10 -36.29 18.03 -39.60
N ALA A 11 -36.63 17.24 -38.59
CA ALA A 11 -36.11 17.44 -37.24
C ALA A 11 -34.68 16.89 -37.18
N GLY A 12 -33.70 17.80 -37.24
CA GLY A 12 -32.28 17.49 -37.08
C GLY A 12 -32.01 16.92 -35.69
N LEU A 13 -31.44 15.73 -35.66
CA LEU A 13 -30.89 15.11 -34.45
C LEU A 13 -29.60 15.84 -34.07
N ALA A 14 -29.68 16.81 -33.17
CA ALA A 14 -28.50 17.44 -32.58
C ALA A 14 -27.82 16.45 -31.64
N LEU A 15 -26.75 15.82 -32.12
CA LEU A 15 -25.85 15.00 -31.31
C LEU A 15 -25.08 15.92 -30.35
N MET A 16 -25.52 16.04 -29.11
CA MET A 16 -24.74 16.71 -28.06
C MET A 16 -23.50 15.86 -27.76
N LEU A 17 -22.34 16.31 -28.24
CA LEU A 17 -21.03 15.89 -27.76
C LEU A 17 -20.87 16.38 -26.32
N ALA A 18 -21.20 15.52 -25.35
CA ALA A 18 -20.78 15.72 -23.98
C ALA A 18 -19.25 15.59 -23.93
N ALA A 19 -18.55 16.73 -23.95
CA ALA A 19 -17.14 16.78 -23.61
C ALA A 19 -16.99 16.25 -22.17
N SER A 20 -16.30 15.11 -22.01
CA SER A 20 -15.96 14.61 -20.69
C SER A 20 -14.95 15.57 -20.07
N ALA A 21 -15.41 16.55 -19.29
CA ALA A 21 -14.55 17.28 -18.38
C ALA A 21 -13.89 16.23 -17.47
N ARG A 22 -12.58 16.03 -17.62
CA ARG A 22 -11.82 15.27 -16.63
C ARG A 22 -11.98 16.06 -15.34
N ALA A 23 -12.52 15.44 -14.29
CA ALA A 23 -12.52 16.06 -12.98
C ALA A 23 -11.06 16.35 -12.62
N GLU A 24 -10.68 17.64 -12.61
CA GLU A 24 -9.39 18.07 -12.11
C GLU A 24 -9.38 17.83 -10.61
N MET A 25 -8.31 17.21 -10.10
CA MET A 25 -8.14 17.01 -8.67
C MET A 25 -7.86 18.38 -8.02
N PRO A 26 -8.61 18.80 -6.99
CA PRO A 26 -8.36 20.07 -6.32
C PRO A 26 -6.95 20.09 -5.72
N LEU A 27 -6.21 21.18 -5.94
CA LEU A 27 -4.86 21.32 -5.41
C LEU A 27 -4.86 21.41 -3.88
N GLU A 28 -5.85 22.08 -3.31
CA GLU A 28 -6.01 22.29 -1.88
C GLU A 28 -6.46 21.05 -1.11
N ASP A 29 -6.89 19.98 -1.80
CA ASP A 29 -7.29 18.72 -1.16
C ASP A 29 -6.06 17.91 -0.74
N VAL A 30 -5.56 18.20 0.46
CA VAL A 30 -4.46 17.47 1.10
C VAL A 30 -4.78 15.98 1.27
N GLY A 31 -6.07 15.62 1.39
CA GLY A 31 -6.52 14.23 1.51
C GLY A 31 -6.42 13.45 0.21
N ALA A 32 -6.34 14.13 -0.94
CA ALA A 32 -6.20 13.50 -2.24
C ALA A 32 -4.75 13.09 -2.58
N VAL A 33 -3.75 13.61 -1.83
CA VAL A 33 -2.35 13.23 -2.04
C VAL A 33 -2.11 11.83 -1.47
N PRO A 34 -1.75 10.84 -2.30
CA PRO A 34 -1.71 9.45 -1.87
C PRO A 34 -0.58 9.19 -0.86
N HIS A 35 -0.89 8.42 0.19
CA HIS A 35 0.07 7.82 1.11
C HIS A 35 0.91 8.83 1.91
N LEU A 36 0.49 10.09 2.03
CA LEU A 36 1.17 11.06 2.89
C LEU A 36 0.96 10.76 4.38
N ASP A 37 2.06 10.66 5.11
CA ASP A 37 2.06 10.69 6.57
C ASP A 37 1.68 12.09 7.10
N ALA A 38 1.52 12.23 8.41
CA ALA A 38 1.16 13.51 9.01
C ALA A 38 2.17 14.63 8.69
N ARG A 39 3.46 14.30 8.55
CA ARG A 39 4.50 15.25 8.17
C ARG A 39 4.38 15.66 6.71
N GLY A 40 4.09 14.71 5.81
CA GLY A 40 3.83 14.97 4.41
C GLY A 40 2.63 15.87 4.21
N LYS A 41 1.54 15.63 4.95
CA LYS A 41 0.36 16.51 4.91
C LYS A 41 0.70 17.94 5.35
N ALA A 42 1.49 18.10 6.40
CA ALA A 42 1.99 19.41 6.83
C ALA A 42 2.91 20.07 5.77
N ALA A 43 3.83 19.31 5.19
CA ALA A 43 4.72 19.79 4.15
C ALA A 43 3.98 20.18 2.87
N TYR A 44 2.90 19.46 2.52
CA TYR A 44 2.05 19.82 1.39
C TYR A 44 1.33 21.13 1.64
N LEU A 45 0.86 21.38 2.87
CA LEU A 45 0.29 22.69 3.25
C LEU A 45 1.31 23.83 3.13
N ASP A 46 2.59 23.56 3.39
CA ASP A 46 3.65 24.57 3.21
C ASP A 46 3.97 24.79 1.73
N TYR A 47 4.00 23.72 0.92
CA TYR A 47 4.07 23.81 -0.54
C TYR A 47 2.95 24.68 -1.12
N LEU A 48 1.71 24.55 -0.62
CA LEU A 48 0.59 25.37 -1.10
C LEU A 48 0.81 26.87 -0.84
N LYS A 49 1.50 27.25 0.24
CA LYS A 49 1.78 28.63 0.61
C LYS A 49 3.03 29.21 -0.05
N ALA A 50 3.92 28.35 -0.57
CA ALA A 50 5.21 28.78 -1.09
C ALA A 50 5.07 29.50 -2.44
N ASP A 51 5.91 30.50 -2.65
CA ASP A 51 5.98 31.31 -3.86
C ASP A 51 7.00 30.75 -4.87
N GLY A 52 7.03 31.37 -6.06
CA GLY A 52 7.96 31.03 -7.13
C GLY A 52 7.67 29.66 -7.77
N HIS A 53 8.65 29.13 -8.49
CA HIS A 53 8.51 27.82 -9.13
C HIS A 53 8.70 26.71 -8.11
N LYS A 54 7.71 25.80 -8.06
CA LYS A 54 7.63 24.76 -7.04
C LYS A 54 7.13 23.44 -7.60
N ALA A 55 7.58 22.33 -7.02
CA ALA A 55 7.11 21.00 -7.37
C ALA A 55 7.04 20.11 -6.13
N PHE A 56 6.02 19.25 -6.09
CA PHE A 56 5.80 18.28 -5.02
C PHE A 56 5.77 16.88 -5.62
N PHE A 57 6.65 16.01 -5.14
CA PHE A 57 6.82 14.64 -5.63
C PHE A 57 6.39 13.63 -4.58
N VAL A 58 5.82 12.53 -5.05
CA VAL A 58 5.37 11.41 -4.22
C VAL A 58 5.85 10.09 -4.82
N ALA A 59 6.05 9.10 -3.95
CA ALA A 59 6.31 7.72 -4.31
C ALA A 59 5.29 6.80 -3.63
N PRO A 60 4.98 5.64 -4.22
CA PRO A 60 3.95 4.76 -3.69
C PRO A 60 4.14 4.31 -2.24
N GLY A 61 5.37 4.16 -1.75
CA GLY A 61 5.64 3.83 -0.34
C GLY A 61 5.41 4.97 0.65
N GLY A 62 4.86 6.11 0.22
CA GLY A 62 4.62 7.28 1.06
C GLY A 62 5.83 8.20 1.21
N HIS A 63 6.92 7.96 0.47
CA HIS A 63 8.00 8.93 0.36
C HIS A 63 7.55 10.13 -0.47
N TRP A 64 8.02 11.30 -0.09
CA TRP A 64 7.67 12.55 -0.74
C TRP A 64 8.82 13.56 -0.58
N SER A 65 8.83 14.56 -1.44
CA SER A 65 9.69 15.73 -1.31
C SER A 65 9.04 16.93 -2.00
N TRP A 66 9.56 18.12 -1.73
CA TRP A 66 9.19 19.30 -2.51
C TRP A 66 10.30 20.36 -2.48
N ARG A 67 10.23 21.24 -3.46
CA ARG A 67 11.07 22.43 -3.60
C ARG A 67 10.21 23.59 -4.08
N ALA A 68 10.60 24.81 -3.71
CA ALA A 68 9.96 26.06 -4.11
C ALA A 68 11.01 27.16 -4.27
N GLU A 69 10.59 28.35 -4.71
CA GLU A 69 11.48 29.50 -4.96
C GLU A 69 12.61 29.21 -5.95
N MET A 70 12.41 28.23 -6.84
CA MET A 70 13.41 27.84 -7.83
C MET A 70 13.38 28.79 -9.04
N GLY A 71 14.50 28.91 -9.75
CA GLY A 71 14.63 29.82 -10.89
C GLY A 71 13.80 29.44 -12.12
N SER A 72 13.29 28.21 -12.19
CA SER A 72 12.39 27.73 -13.25
C SER A 72 11.55 26.55 -12.75
N VAL A 73 10.49 26.20 -13.49
CA VAL A 73 9.68 24.99 -13.22
C VAL A 73 10.52 23.72 -13.31
N GLU A 74 11.33 23.61 -14.36
CA GLU A 74 12.24 22.48 -14.57
C GLU A 74 13.22 22.32 -13.39
N ALA A 75 13.80 23.42 -12.90
CA ALA A 75 14.67 23.39 -11.74
C ALA A 75 13.94 22.90 -10.47
N ALA A 76 12.67 23.26 -10.29
CA ALA A 76 11.86 22.79 -9.17
C ALA A 76 11.54 21.29 -9.27
N GLU A 77 11.14 20.83 -10.44
CA GLU A 77 10.86 19.41 -10.66
C GLU A 77 12.11 18.56 -10.47
N ASP A 78 13.23 18.96 -11.06
CA ASP A 78 14.50 18.24 -10.96
C ASP A 78 15.01 18.17 -9.53
N ALA A 79 14.96 19.28 -8.79
CA ALA A 79 15.40 19.31 -7.41
C ALA A 79 14.50 18.43 -6.51
N ALA A 80 13.18 18.61 -6.59
CA ALA A 80 12.25 17.80 -5.82
C ALA A 80 12.39 16.31 -6.17
N LEU A 81 12.45 15.94 -7.46
CA LEU A 81 12.64 14.55 -7.87
C LEU A 81 13.91 13.94 -7.27
N ARG A 82 15.05 14.64 -7.33
CA ARG A 82 16.31 14.18 -6.74
C ARG A 82 16.15 13.90 -5.25
N ASP A 83 15.62 14.86 -4.48
CA ASP A 83 15.45 14.70 -3.03
C ASP A 83 14.50 13.55 -2.66
N CYS A 84 13.46 13.33 -3.47
CA CYS A 84 12.54 12.21 -3.26
C CYS A 84 13.26 10.89 -3.50
N GLN A 85 13.93 10.76 -4.65
CA GLN A 85 14.53 9.52 -5.10
C GLN A 85 15.78 9.13 -4.29
N GLU A 86 16.43 10.07 -3.60
CA GLU A 86 17.51 9.79 -2.64
C GLU A 86 17.08 8.90 -1.48
N ASN A 87 15.80 8.90 -1.13
CA ASN A 87 15.27 8.25 0.07
C ASN A 87 14.40 7.03 -0.21
N THR A 88 14.22 6.64 -1.47
CA THR A 88 13.40 5.49 -1.84
C THR A 88 13.87 4.83 -3.13
N GLU A 89 13.69 3.51 -3.23
CA GLU A 89 13.88 2.78 -4.48
C GLU A 89 12.63 2.81 -5.37
N GLN A 90 11.49 3.24 -4.83
CA GLN A 90 10.26 3.36 -5.61
C GLN A 90 10.34 4.61 -6.48
N ARG A 91 9.80 4.52 -7.69
CA ARG A 91 9.85 5.65 -8.61
C ARG A 91 9.01 6.80 -8.07
N CYS A 92 9.67 7.92 -7.79
CA CYS A 92 8.99 9.18 -7.49
C CYS A 92 8.37 9.77 -8.76
N VAL A 93 7.19 10.38 -8.63
CA VAL A 93 6.47 11.06 -9.71
C VAL A 93 5.92 12.40 -9.20
N PRO A 94 5.76 13.40 -10.07
CA PRO A 94 5.18 14.67 -9.66
C PRO A 94 3.70 14.48 -9.30
N TYR A 95 3.31 14.99 -8.14
CA TYR A 95 1.91 15.15 -7.77
C TYR A 95 1.39 16.50 -8.24
N ALA A 96 2.11 17.58 -7.89
CA ALA A 96 1.74 18.95 -8.23
C ALA A 96 2.97 19.76 -8.68
N VAL A 97 2.73 20.69 -9.61
CA VAL A 97 3.73 21.61 -10.15
C VAL A 97 3.09 23.00 -10.18
N ASN A 98 3.74 23.98 -9.52
CA ASN A 98 3.15 25.27 -9.17
C ASN A 98 1.77 25.10 -8.55
N ASP A 99 0.73 25.66 -9.19
CA ASP A 99 -0.64 25.64 -8.66
C ASP A 99 -1.54 24.65 -9.42
N ARG A 100 -0.96 23.54 -9.91
CA ARG A 100 -1.69 22.51 -10.66
C ARG A 100 -1.32 21.10 -10.23
N VAL A 101 -2.32 20.24 -10.07
CA VAL A 101 -2.12 18.79 -9.94
C VAL A 101 -1.80 18.20 -11.31
N VAL A 102 -0.64 17.53 -11.41
CA VAL A 102 -0.16 16.83 -12.63
C VAL A 102 -0.14 15.31 -12.45
N PHE A 103 -0.64 14.82 -11.32
CA PHE A 103 -0.60 13.42 -10.92
C PHE A 103 -1.37 12.48 -11.87
N ASN A 104 -0.71 11.38 -12.29
CA ASN A 104 -1.34 10.33 -13.10
C ASN A 104 -1.89 9.19 -12.22
N ALA A 105 -3.09 9.38 -11.68
CA ALA A 105 -3.76 8.39 -10.83
C ALA A 105 -3.96 7.01 -11.51
N LYS A 106 -4.10 6.97 -12.84
CA LYS A 106 -4.26 5.69 -13.59
C LYS A 106 -2.95 4.90 -13.66
N ALA A 107 -1.80 5.57 -13.66
CA ALA A 107 -0.49 4.93 -13.66
C ALA A 107 -0.03 4.53 -12.25
N TRP A 108 -0.55 5.18 -11.20
CA TRP A 108 -0.13 4.98 -9.81
C TRP A 108 -0.03 3.51 -9.38
N PRO A 109 -1.04 2.64 -9.62
CA PRO A 109 -0.96 1.24 -9.19
C PRO A 109 0.22 0.48 -9.80
N ARG A 110 0.69 0.89 -11.00
CA ARG A 110 1.79 0.22 -11.71
C ARG A 110 3.16 0.63 -11.20
N LEU A 111 3.26 1.74 -10.47
CA LEU A 111 4.52 2.24 -9.91
C LEU A 111 5.01 1.41 -8.71
N TRP A 112 4.18 0.50 -8.23
CA TRP A 112 4.54 -0.48 -7.21
C TRP A 112 5.40 -1.63 -7.75
N GLY A 113 5.38 -1.87 -9.07
CA GLY A 113 6.29 -2.78 -9.76
C GLY A 113 7.71 -2.19 -9.96
N PRO A 114 8.55 -2.81 -10.81
CA PRO A 114 8.28 -4.03 -11.55
C PRO A 114 8.12 -5.25 -10.63
N TYR A 115 7.26 -6.19 -11.04
CA TYR A 115 7.15 -7.51 -10.42
C TYR A 115 8.18 -8.44 -11.06
N LEU A 116 8.86 -9.24 -10.25
CA LEU A 116 9.80 -10.22 -10.77
C LEU A 116 9.05 -11.30 -11.56
N SER A 117 9.59 -11.67 -12.72
CA SER A 117 9.19 -12.91 -13.39
C SER A 117 9.52 -14.11 -12.50
N ARG A 118 8.90 -15.26 -12.78
CA ARG A 118 9.20 -16.51 -12.05
C ARG A 118 10.70 -16.83 -12.01
N ALA A 119 11.39 -16.73 -13.14
CA ALA A 119 12.82 -17.04 -13.23
C ALA A 119 13.68 -16.08 -12.38
N GLN A 120 13.34 -14.78 -12.38
CA GLN A 120 14.02 -13.80 -11.53
C GLN A 120 13.73 -14.06 -10.05
N ALA A 121 12.47 -14.35 -9.71
CA ALA A 121 12.09 -14.64 -8.33
C ALA A 121 12.81 -15.88 -7.79
N GLU A 122 12.97 -16.94 -8.60
CA GLU A 122 13.71 -18.16 -8.21
C GLU A 122 15.17 -17.87 -7.82
N GLN A 123 15.78 -16.84 -8.39
CA GLN A 123 17.16 -16.41 -8.11
C GLN A 123 17.25 -15.30 -7.05
N ALA A 124 16.12 -14.76 -6.57
CA ALA A 124 16.12 -13.66 -5.62
C ALA A 124 16.78 -14.09 -4.29
N PRO A 125 17.73 -13.30 -3.76
CA PRO A 125 18.36 -13.60 -2.49
C PRO A 125 17.34 -13.55 -1.35
N VAL A 126 17.59 -14.32 -0.28
CA VAL A 126 16.77 -14.26 0.92
C VAL A 126 17.10 -12.98 1.69
N GLY A 127 16.07 -12.23 2.07
CA GLY A 127 16.22 -10.97 2.79
C GLY A 127 14.91 -10.22 2.93
N LEU A 128 14.99 -9.00 3.47
CA LEU A 128 13.83 -8.17 3.83
C LEU A 128 13.65 -6.95 2.92
N GLY A 129 14.63 -6.68 2.06
CA GLY A 129 14.58 -5.58 1.11
C GLY A 129 13.64 -5.87 -0.05
N ARG A 130 13.20 -4.82 -0.73
CA ARG A 130 12.37 -4.95 -1.94
C ARG A 130 13.09 -5.80 -2.99
N GLY A 131 12.34 -6.68 -3.65
CA GLY A 131 12.90 -7.62 -4.63
C GLY A 131 13.60 -8.85 -4.03
N MET A 132 13.76 -8.92 -2.70
CA MET A 132 14.30 -10.09 -2.01
C MET A 132 13.20 -11.08 -1.64
N ARG A 133 13.57 -12.34 -1.50
CA ARG A 133 12.70 -13.40 -0.99
C ARG A 133 12.62 -13.32 0.53
N PHE A 134 11.41 -13.14 1.05
CA PHE A 134 11.23 -13.08 2.50
C PHE A 134 11.57 -14.43 3.16
N PRO A 135 12.19 -14.45 4.36
CA PRO A 135 12.45 -15.69 5.11
C PRO A 135 11.19 -16.53 5.31
N ASP A 136 11.29 -17.84 5.09
CA ASP A 136 10.12 -18.73 5.10
C ASP A 136 9.66 -19.05 6.53
N LEU A 137 8.78 -18.21 7.08
CA LEU A 137 8.23 -18.40 8.42
C LEU A 137 7.30 -19.61 8.47
N ALA A 138 7.40 -20.39 9.55
CA ALA A 138 6.46 -21.42 9.91
C ALA A 138 5.51 -20.91 11.01
N PHE A 139 4.21 -21.10 10.83
CA PHE A 139 3.19 -20.62 11.78
C PHE A 139 1.94 -21.49 11.68
N LYS A 140 0.89 -21.19 12.46
CA LYS A 140 -0.43 -21.77 12.24
C LYS A 140 -1.40 -20.74 11.69
N ASP A 141 -2.18 -21.16 10.72
CA ASP A 141 -3.20 -20.34 10.10
C ASP A 141 -4.34 -20.01 11.10
N PRO A 142 -5.32 -19.16 10.71
CA PRO A 142 -6.44 -18.82 11.58
C PRO A 142 -7.32 -20.01 12.03
N GLN A 143 -7.20 -21.16 11.35
CA GLN A 143 -7.87 -22.41 11.69
C GLN A 143 -7.01 -23.30 12.61
N GLY A 144 -5.77 -22.89 12.91
CA GLY A 144 -4.83 -23.62 13.77
C GLY A 144 -4.03 -24.69 13.03
N LYS A 145 -4.09 -24.74 11.69
CA LYS A 145 -3.33 -25.69 10.88
C LYS A 145 -1.90 -25.18 10.67
N PRO A 146 -0.87 -26.03 10.86
CA PRO A 146 0.51 -25.67 10.50
C PRO A 146 0.63 -25.29 9.02
N THR A 147 1.37 -24.21 8.75
CA THR A 147 1.63 -23.70 7.41
C THR A 147 2.93 -22.90 7.38
N THR A 148 3.38 -22.52 6.19
CA THR A 148 4.56 -21.68 5.95
C THR A 148 4.24 -20.54 4.96
N LEU A 149 5.10 -19.53 4.87
CA LEU A 149 4.96 -18.52 3.82
C LEU A 149 5.12 -19.11 2.42
N LYS A 150 5.95 -20.15 2.28
CA LYS A 150 6.07 -20.91 1.02
C LYS A 150 4.77 -21.59 0.62
N ASP A 151 3.96 -22.09 1.57
CA ASP A 151 2.64 -22.68 1.27
C ASP A 151 1.64 -21.64 0.77
N LEU A 152 1.86 -20.35 1.08
CA LEU A 152 1.02 -19.24 0.61
C LEU A 152 1.41 -18.72 -0.78
N ARG A 153 2.47 -19.26 -1.41
CA ARG A 153 2.85 -18.89 -2.79
C ARG A 153 1.69 -19.11 -3.75
N GLY A 154 1.62 -18.26 -4.76
CA GLY A 154 0.44 -18.09 -5.62
C GLY A 154 -0.53 -17.02 -5.11
N LYS A 155 -0.35 -16.52 -3.88
CA LYS A 155 -1.11 -15.40 -3.31
C LYS A 155 -0.20 -14.22 -2.97
N VAL A 156 -0.74 -13.01 -3.03
CA VAL A 156 -0.16 -11.83 -2.40
C VAL A 156 -0.44 -11.92 -0.91
N VAL A 157 0.60 -11.79 -0.08
CA VAL A 157 0.51 -11.92 1.37
C VAL A 157 0.74 -10.56 2.02
N VAL A 158 -0.25 -10.06 2.75
CA VAL A 158 -0.08 -8.94 3.69
C VAL A 158 0.33 -9.53 5.04
N LEU A 159 1.64 -9.57 5.30
CA LEU A 159 2.22 -10.14 6.51
C LEU A 159 2.42 -9.04 7.56
N HIS A 160 1.63 -9.08 8.62
CA HIS A 160 1.55 -8.02 9.62
C HIS A 160 1.99 -8.54 10.99
N PHE A 161 3.11 -8.02 11.52
CA PHE A 161 3.65 -8.37 12.83
C PHE A 161 3.09 -7.42 13.90
N TRP A 162 2.44 -8.00 14.91
CA TRP A 162 1.69 -7.21 15.91
C TRP A 162 1.65 -7.89 17.30
N GLY A 163 1.06 -7.20 18.27
CA GLY A 163 0.73 -7.79 19.58
C GLY A 163 -0.30 -6.96 20.35
N SER A 164 -1.02 -7.56 21.28
CA SER A 164 -2.01 -6.87 22.13
C SER A 164 -1.37 -5.86 23.07
N TRP A 165 -0.08 -6.02 23.35
CA TRP A 165 0.73 -5.12 24.15
C TRP A 165 1.20 -3.87 23.37
N CYS A 166 0.93 -3.78 22.07
CA CYS A 166 1.40 -2.72 21.18
C CYS A 166 0.26 -1.73 20.84
N PRO A 167 0.14 -0.58 21.51
CA PRO A 167 -0.93 0.38 21.25
C PRO A 167 -1.01 0.88 19.80
N PRO A 168 0.12 1.16 19.10
CA PRO A 168 0.06 1.51 17.68
C PRO A 168 -0.55 0.40 16.82
N CYS A 169 -0.23 -0.87 17.11
CA CYS A 169 -0.81 -2.02 16.42
C CYS A 169 -2.33 -2.03 16.60
N LEU A 170 -2.82 -1.86 17.84
CA LEU A 170 -4.25 -1.84 18.15
C LEU A 170 -5.02 -0.76 17.38
N LYS A 171 -4.40 0.40 17.14
CA LYS A 171 -5.00 1.49 16.35
C LYS A 171 -5.14 1.14 14.86
N GLU A 172 -4.24 0.32 14.33
CA GLU A 172 -4.21 -0.08 12.92
C GLU A 172 -5.15 -1.25 12.60
N MET A 173 -5.39 -2.16 13.54
CA MET A 173 -6.20 -3.38 13.31
C MET A 173 -7.60 -3.13 12.71
N PRO A 174 -8.38 -2.09 13.10
CA PRO A 174 -9.66 -1.79 12.45
C PRO A 174 -9.55 -1.51 10.95
N GLU A 175 -8.49 -0.81 10.53
CA GLU A 175 -8.25 -0.46 9.12
C GLU A 175 -7.76 -1.68 8.31
N LEU A 176 -6.92 -2.53 8.92
CA LEU A 176 -6.58 -3.84 8.35
C LEU A 176 -7.83 -4.69 8.12
N ARG A 177 -8.72 -4.78 9.13
CA ARG A 177 -9.98 -5.52 9.00
C ARG A 177 -10.87 -4.94 7.91
N LYS A 178 -11.06 -3.63 7.88
CA LYS A 178 -11.86 -2.93 6.87
C LYS A 178 -11.35 -3.23 5.46
N THR A 179 -10.03 -3.21 5.27
CA THR A 179 -9.40 -3.53 3.98
C THR A 179 -9.55 -5.00 3.63
N ALA A 180 -9.30 -5.92 4.58
CA ALA A 180 -9.50 -7.35 4.38
C ALA A 180 -10.96 -7.68 3.97
N LEU A 181 -11.95 -7.01 4.56
CA LEU A 181 -13.35 -7.15 4.17
C LEU A 181 -13.63 -6.65 2.75
N ARG A 182 -13.03 -5.54 2.34
CA ARG A 182 -13.15 -5.01 0.95
C ARG A 182 -12.48 -5.91 -0.08
N LEU A 183 -11.53 -6.74 0.34
CA LEU A 183 -10.77 -7.68 -0.51
C LEU A 183 -11.21 -9.14 -0.34
N ARG A 184 -12.29 -9.43 0.40
CA ARG A 184 -12.69 -10.81 0.74
C ARG A 184 -12.98 -11.71 -0.47
N ASP A 185 -13.38 -11.11 -1.59
CA ASP A 185 -13.70 -11.80 -2.83
C ASP A 185 -12.44 -12.01 -3.72
N GLU A 186 -11.33 -11.33 -3.39
CA GLU A 186 -10.04 -11.44 -4.07
C GLU A 186 -9.25 -12.62 -3.49
N ARG A 187 -9.51 -13.84 -4.00
CA ARG A 187 -8.92 -15.09 -3.47
C ARG A 187 -7.39 -15.16 -3.51
N ASP A 188 -6.77 -14.32 -4.33
CA ASP A 188 -5.32 -14.23 -4.53
C ASP A 188 -4.64 -13.29 -3.53
N ILE A 189 -5.37 -12.70 -2.58
CA ILE A 189 -4.83 -11.84 -1.52
C ILE A 189 -5.15 -12.47 -0.17
N VAL A 190 -4.15 -12.58 0.70
CA VAL A 190 -4.30 -13.12 2.06
C VAL A 190 -3.66 -12.19 3.09
N PHE A 191 -4.35 -12.01 4.21
CA PHE A 191 -3.86 -11.26 5.36
C PHE A 191 -3.37 -12.22 6.43
N THR A 192 -2.10 -12.10 6.80
CA THR A 192 -1.44 -12.91 7.83
C THR A 192 -1.08 -11.99 9.00
N CYS A 193 -2.04 -11.79 9.91
CA CYS A 193 -1.83 -11.01 11.14
C CYS A 193 -1.17 -11.89 12.21
N LEU A 194 0.16 -11.83 12.28
CA LEU A 194 1.01 -12.71 13.06
C LEU A 194 1.36 -12.06 14.41
N GLN A 195 0.89 -12.64 15.51
CA GLN A 195 1.20 -12.13 16.85
C GLN A 195 2.66 -12.41 17.21
N VAL A 196 3.29 -11.54 18.00
CA VAL A 196 4.65 -11.75 18.51
C VAL A 196 4.77 -11.40 19.99
N ARG A 197 5.73 -12.04 20.66
CA ARG A 197 6.13 -11.78 22.06
C ARG A 197 5.03 -11.99 23.10
N GLU A 198 4.04 -12.82 22.77
CA GLU A 198 2.94 -13.21 23.65
C GLU A 198 2.32 -14.53 23.17
N ASP A 199 1.54 -15.18 24.05
CA ASP A 199 0.77 -16.35 23.69
C ASP A 199 -0.39 -16.00 22.75
N PHE A 200 -0.63 -16.84 21.73
CA PHE A 200 -1.74 -16.64 20.79
C PHE A 200 -3.11 -16.54 21.45
N ALA A 201 -3.33 -17.29 22.54
CA ALA A 201 -4.59 -17.23 23.30
C ALA A 201 -4.82 -15.84 23.90
N THR A 202 -3.77 -15.18 24.37
CA THR A 202 -3.81 -13.80 24.90
C THR A 202 -4.18 -12.82 23.81
N ALA A 203 -3.45 -12.84 22.69
CA ALA A 203 -3.70 -11.97 21.53
C ALA A 203 -5.13 -12.15 20.99
N LYS A 204 -5.56 -13.40 20.77
CA LYS A 204 -6.90 -13.73 20.27
C LYS A 204 -8.00 -13.32 21.24
N GLY A 205 -7.79 -13.54 22.54
CA GLY A 205 -8.71 -13.11 23.59
C GLY A 205 -8.87 -11.59 23.62
N PHE A 206 -7.77 -10.85 23.51
CA PHE A 206 -7.77 -9.40 23.50
C PHE A 206 -8.55 -8.84 22.30
N VAL A 207 -8.28 -9.33 21.09
CA VAL A 207 -8.99 -8.87 19.87
C VAL A 207 -10.48 -9.12 19.98
N LYS A 208 -10.89 -10.30 20.45
CA LYS A 208 -12.31 -10.65 20.60
C LYS A 208 -13.00 -9.82 21.69
N GLN A 209 -12.37 -9.66 22.85
CA GLN A 209 -13.02 -9.09 24.03
C GLN A 209 -12.89 -7.56 24.13
N LYS A 210 -11.73 -7.02 23.75
CA LYS A 210 -11.41 -5.60 23.88
C LYS A 210 -11.64 -4.84 22.59
N LEU A 211 -11.14 -5.36 21.46
CA LEU A 211 -11.35 -4.70 20.16
C LEU A 211 -12.70 -5.06 19.53
N LYS A 212 -13.28 -6.21 19.87
CA LYS A 212 -14.51 -6.75 19.27
C LYS A 212 -14.43 -6.83 17.74
N LEU A 213 -13.24 -7.15 17.24
CA LEU A 213 -12.96 -7.26 15.80
C LEU A 213 -13.05 -8.73 15.37
N ASP A 214 -13.74 -8.95 14.27
CA ASP A 214 -13.67 -10.21 13.52
C ASP A 214 -12.56 -10.09 12.47
N LEU A 215 -11.34 -10.41 12.88
CA LEU A 215 -10.14 -10.41 12.05
C LEU A 215 -9.45 -11.76 12.20
N ALA A 216 -9.07 -12.36 11.07
CA ALA A 216 -8.33 -13.61 11.07
C ALA A 216 -6.91 -13.39 11.61
N LEU A 217 -6.55 -14.09 12.68
CA LEU A 217 -5.24 -13.99 13.34
C LEU A 217 -4.50 -15.30 13.18
N SER A 218 -3.21 -15.22 12.86
CA SER A 218 -2.32 -16.39 12.74
C SER A 218 -1.49 -16.54 14.00
N ASP A 219 -1.18 -17.79 14.36
CA ASP A 219 -0.36 -18.14 15.54
C ASP A 219 1.10 -18.34 15.14
N SER A 220 1.98 -17.40 15.50
CA SER A 220 3.43 -17.49 15.30
C SER A 220 4.11 -18.61 16.08
N GLN A 221 3.39 -19.26 16.99
CA GLN A 221 3.88 -20.29 17.89
C GLN A 221 4.84 -19.78 18.97
N VAL A 222 5.08 -18.46 19.03
CA VAL A 222 5.78 -17.81 20.13
C VAL A 222 4.93 -17.87 21.40
N LYS A 223 5.57 -18.17 22.54
CA LYS A 223 4.91 -18.32 23.84
C LYS A 223 5.57 -17.47 24.92
N GLY A 224 4.75 -16.69 25.62
CA GLY A 224 5.16 -15.88 26.76
C GLY A 224 5.96 -14.60 26.46
N PRO A 225 6.01 -13.67 27.44
CA PRO A 225 6.75 -12.43 27.32
C PRO A 225 8.26 -12.71 27.29
N GLY A 226 8.97 -12.03 26.39
CA GLY A 226 10.43 -12.14 26.27
C GLY A 226 10.94 -13.21 25.30
N LYS A 227 10.06 -14.03 24.71
CA LYS A 227 10.40 -14.85 23.54
C LYS A 227 10.23 -14.03 22.27
N SER A 228 11.30 -13.95 21.48
CA SER A 228 11.38 -13.21 20.22
C SER A 228 11.65 -14.11 19.02
N GLU A 229 11.93 -15.39 19.23
CA GLU A 229 12.33 -16.30 18.16
C GLU A 229 11.11 -16.80 17.38
N LEU A 230 11.05 -16.45 16.10
CA LEU A 230 10.03 -16.93 15.16
C LEU A 230 10.54 -18.17 14.43
N PRO A 231 9.75 -19.27 14.38
CA PRO A 231 10.18 -20.48 13.70
C PRO A 231 10.20 -20.31 12.17
N LEU A 232 11.21 -20.87 11.54
CA LEU A 232 11.35 -20.99 10.08
C LEU A 232 10.95 -22.39 9.62
N SER A 233 10.67 -22.53 8.32
CA SER A 233 10.28 -23.79 7.68
C SER A 233 11.36 -24.88 7.75
N ASP A 234 12.63 -24.49 7.88
CA ASP A 234 13.78 -25.41 7.97
C ASP A 234 14.07 -25.88 9.40
N GLY A 235 13.24 -25.49 10.37
CA GLY A 235 13.38 -25.83 11.78
C GLY A 235 14.29 -24.89 12.58
N SER A 236 14.96 -23.93 11.93
CA SER A 236 15.68 -22.86 12.60
C SER A 236 14.74 -21.77 13.13
N THR A 237 15.27 -20.78 13.83
CA THR A 237 14.51 -19.61 14.29
C THR A 237 15.16 -18.31 13.87
N LEU A 238 14.36 -17.25 13.82
CA LEU A 238 14.80 -15.90 13.53
C LEU A 238 14.26 -14.93 14.58
N PRO A 239 15.08 -14.06 15.18
CA PRO A 239 14.59 -13.06 16.12
C PRO A 239 13.63 -12.08 15.44
N ASP A 240 12.49 -11.81 16.07
CA ASP A 240 11.44 -10.91 15.58
C ASP A 240 11.97 -9.53 15.22
N ARG A 241 12.93 -8.98 15.96
CA ARG A 241 13.56 -7.67 15.69
C ARG A 241 14.41 -7.63 14.43
N GLN A 242 14.84 -8.79 13.91
CA GLN A 242 15.45 -8.82 12.58
C GLN A 242 14.40 -8.56 11.50
N LEU A 243 13.18 -9.06 11.67
CA LEU A 243 12.05 -8.86 10.76
C LEU A 243 11.30 -7.56 11.00
N ALA A 244 11.13 -7.14 12.25
CA ALA A 244 10.29 -6.03 12.68
C ALA A 244 11.05 -5.21 13.73
N LYS A 245 11.86 -4.25 13.26
CA LYS A 245 12.64 -3.37 14.15
C LYS A 245 11.75 -2.55 15.08
N VAL A 246 10.55 -2.22 14.62
CA VAL A 246 9.48 -1.56 15.39
C VAL A 246 8.19 -2.35 15.23
N PHE A 247 7.21 -2.09 16.08
CA PHE A 247 5.89 -2.71 15.93
C PHE A 247 4.80 -1.62 15.85
N PRO A 248 3.82 -1.77 14.96
CA PRO A 248 3.71 -2.83 13.97
C PRO A 248 4.75 -2.70 12.85
N THR A 249 5.05 -3.80 12.18
CA THR A 249 5.73 -3.80 10.88
C THR A 249 4.92 -4.67 9.94
N THR A 250 4.71 -4.19 8.72
CA THR A 250 3.96 -4.92 7.70
C THR A 250 4.81 -5.10 6.45
N TYR A 251 4.74 -6.29 5.87
CA TYR A 251 5.27 -6.61 4.55
C TYR A 251 4.13 -6.95 3.60
N VAL A 252 4.27 -6.56 2.35
CA VAL A 252 3.46 -7.13 1.25
C VAL A 252 4.38 -7.97 0.40
N LEU A 253 4.08 -9.27 0.37
CA LEU A 253 4.80 -10.25 -0.43
C LEU A 253 4.00 -10.58 -1.67
N ASP A 254 4.71 -10.75 -2.78
CA ASP A 254 4.13 -11.12 -4.07
C ASP A 254 3.81 -12.64 -4.14
N LYS A 255 3.27 -13.12 -5.26
CA LYS A 255 2.90 -14.53 -5.46
C LYS A 255 4.09 -15.50 -5.41
N HIS A 256 5.32 -15.02 -5.48
CA HIS A 256 6.52 -15.82 -5.32
C HIS A 256 7.13 -15.70 -3.91
N GLY A 257 6.57 -14.88 -3.01
CA GLY A 257 7.13 -14.59 -1.70
C GLY A 257 8.24 -13.52 -1.74
N ILE A 258 8.22 -12.65 -2.76
CA ILE A 258 9.15 -11.54 -2.91
C ILE A 258 8.58 -10.30 -2.21
N VAL A 259 9.41 -9.57 -1.48
CA VAL A 259 9.02 -8.31 -0.83
C VAL A 259 8.75 -7.24 -1.89
N LEU A 260 7.51 -6.76 -1.95
CA LEU A 260 7.11 -5.62 -2.78
C LEU A 260 7.19 -4.31 -2.00
N PHE A 261 6.85 -4.39 -0.72
CA PHE A 261 6.67 -3.25 0.16
C PHE A 261 6.89 -3.70 1.60
N SER A 262 7.46 -2.81 2.40
CA SER A 262 7.55 -2.94 3.85
C SER A 262 7.24 -1.60 4.50
N HIS A 263 6.56 -1.61 5.64
CA HIS A 263 6.23 -0.41 6.39
C HIS A 263 6.48 -0.63 7.88
N ASN A 264 7.09 0.38 8.51
CA ASN A 264 7.45 0.40 9.92
C ASN A 264 6.54 1.41 10.64
N GLY A 265 5.79 0.96 11.63
CA GLY A 265 4.75 1.75 12.30
C GLY A 265 3.36 1.49 11.74
N PRO A 266 2.33 2.15 12.31
CA PRO A 266 0.95 1.93 11.92
C PRO A 266 0.59 2.65 10.63
N ILE A 267 -0.08 1.97 9.70
CA ILE A 267 -0.73 2.59 8.54
C ILE A 267 -2.13 3.07 8.95
N PRO A 268 -2.43 4.37 8.86
CA PRO A 268 -3.70 4.94 9.33
C PRO A 268 -4.87 4.70 8.37
N ASP A 269 -4.61 4.42 7.08
CA ASP A 269 -5.64 4.05 6.11
C ASP A 269 -5.11 2.97 5.16
N TRP A 270 -5.43 1.71 5.46
CA TRP A 270 -5.07 0.58 4.61
C TRP A 270 -5.83 0.56 3.28
N THR A 271 -6.92 1.32 3.15
CA THR A 271 -7.74 1.30 1.94
C THR A 271 -7.07 1.99 0.77
N GLU A 272 -6.11 2.88 1.03
CA GLU A 272 -5.28 3.49 -0.02
C GLU A 272 -4.44 2.43 -0.77
N TYR A 273 -4.10 1.32 -0.10
CA TYR A 273 -3.28 0.24 -0.66
C TYR A 273 -4.09 -0.80 -1.47
N ILE A 274 -5.43 -0.69 -1.52
CA ILE A 274 -6.29 -1.64 -2.25
C ILE A 274 -5.92 -1.73 -3.74
N ALA A 275 -5.68 -0.60 -4.38
CA ALA A 275 -5.33 -0.57 -5.80
C ALA A 275 -3.99 -1.27 -6.06
N PHE A 276 -3.02 -1.07 -5.17
CA PHE A 276 -1.74 -1.77 -5.18
C PHE A 276 -1.91 -3.28 -5.01
N LEU A 277 -2.63 -3.71 -3.96
CA LEU A 277 -2.82 -5.13 -3.69
C LEU A 277 -3.51 -5.86 -4.85
N ARG A 278 -4.46 -5.20 -5.52
CA ARG A 278 -5.09 -5.70 -6.75
C ARG A 278 -4.13 -5.75 -7.94
N ASP A 279 -3.32 -4.72 -8.16
CA ASP A 279 -2.32 -4.74 -9.24
C ASP A 279 -1.27 -5.83 -9.02
N ALA A 280 -0.82 -6.00 -7.78
CA ALA A 280 0.09 -7.08 -7.38
C ALA A 280 -0.54 -8.46 -7.59
N ALA A 281 -1.79 -8.67 -7.13
CA ALA A 281 -2.49 -9.93 -7.31
C ALA A 281 -2.74 -10.24 -8.79
N ALA A 282 -3.02 -9.22 -9.59
CA ALA A 282 -3.15 -9.36 -11.02
C ALA A 282 -1.81 -9.73 -11.65
N ARG A 283 -0.72 -8.99 -11.41
CA ARG A 283 0.49 -9.01 -12.25
C ARG A 283 1.66 -9.84 -11.73
N SER A 284 1.83 -9.93 -10.41
CA SER A 284 2.87 -10.80 -9.84
C SER A 284 2.57 -12.26 -10.21
N GLY A 285 3.60 -13.09 -10.35
CA GLY A 285 3.42 -14.51 -10.63
C GLY A 285 3.26 -14.87 -12.10
N ARG A 286 3.28 -13.89 -13.02
CA ARG A 286 3.18 -14.11 -14.47
C ARG A 286 4.54 -14.21 -15.15
#